data_AF-A0A968Y2H5-F1
#
_entry.id   AF-A0A968Y2H5-F1
#
_cell.length_a   1.000
_cell.length_b   1.000
_cell.length_c   1.000
_cell.angle_alpha   90.00
_cell.angle_beta   90.00
_cell.angle_gamma   90.00
#
_symmetry.space_group_name_H-M   'P 1'
#
loop_
_entity.id
_entity.type
_entity.pdbx_description
1 polymer ?
#
loop_
_entity_poly.entity_id
_entity_poly.type
_entity_poly.pdbx_seq_one_letter_code
_entity_poly.pdbx_strand_id
1 'polypeptide(L)'
;MALAAEVKSRPTKVAKALQGRDKKVKPEGEPTIAHHLTLKIGSLVEVYAPDRPDANGRLGRIQSAGEKTAAVWMRHVPTLTINLHTFKHSALTVVPLESQPETRELCDRIARLHKLGNLDPFEIEILNLLERTTGLTPTELQYLEQIENRHKLD
;
A
#
# COMPACT_ATOMS: atom_id res chain seq x y z
N MET A 1 -72.86 40.94 10.03
CA MET A 1 -73.37 39.54 10.04
C MET A 1 -72.64 38.76 8.96
N ALA A 2 -72.45 37.47 9.21
CA ALA A 2 -71.48 36.53 8.63
C ALA A 2 -71.57 36.28 7.11
N LEU A 3 -70.49 35.76 6.51
CA LEU A 3 -70.45 34.36 6.04
C LEU A 3 -69.02 33.90 5.72
N ALA A 4 -68.63 32.78 6.33
CA ALA A 4 -67.45 32.00 5.96
C ALA A 4 -67.76 31.12 4.74
N ALA A 5 -66.75 30.83 3.93
CA ALA A 5 -66.71 29.64 3.09
C ALA A 5 -65.25 29.14 2.99
N GLU A 6 -64.99 28.01 3.65
CA GLU A 6 -63.82 27.15 3.46
C GLU A 6 -63.82 26.50 2.06
N VAL A 7 -62.76 25.70 1.83
CA VAL A 7 -62.70 24.46 1.02
C VAL A 7 -62.01 24.69 -0.35
N LYS A 8 -60.92 24.03 -0.80
CA LYS A 8 -60.31 22.71 -0.52
C LYS A 8 -58.87 22.65 -1.09
N SER A 9 -57.95 22.08 -0.31
CA SER A 9 -57.00 21.00 -0.68
C SER A 9 -56.57 20.82 -2.15
N ARG A 10 -55.26 20.95 -2.45
CA ARG A 10 -54.54 20.08 -3.40
C ARG A 10 -53.04 19.87 -3.05
N PRO A 11 -52.68 19.14 -1.99
CA PRO A 11 -51.33 18.58 -1.86
C PRO A 11 -51.06 17.45 -2.88
N THR A 12 -52.10 16.92 -3.53
CA THR A 12 -52.05 15.76 -4.43
C THR A 12 -51.33 16.01 -5.76
N LYS A 13 -51.12 17.26 -6.18
CA LYS A 13 -50.39 17.57 -7.42
C LYS A 13 -48.86 17.54 -7.26
N VAL A 14 -48.34 17.71 -6.06
CA VAL A 14 -46.89 17.67 -5.80
C VAL A 14 -46.40 16.22 -5.66
N ALA A 15 -47.20 15.36 -5.04
CA ALA A 15 -46.87 13.93 -4.89
C ALA A 15 -46.71 13.20 -6.24
N LYS A 16 -47.51 13.56 -7.26
CA LYS A 16 -47.41 12.97 -8.61
C LYS A 16 -46.18 13.43 -9.41
N ALA A 17 -45.57 14.57 -9.04
CA ALA A 17 -44.38 15.08 -9.72
C ALA A 17 -43.07 14.47 -9.18
N LEU A 18 -43.09 13.94 -7.96
CA LEU A 18 -41.92 13.33 -7.31
C LEU A 18 -41.82 11.80 -7.57
N GLN A 19 -42.94 11.14 -7.87
CA GLN A 19 -42.98 9.70 -8.17
C GLN A 19 -42.27 9.27 -9.47
N GLY A 20 -41.87 10.22 -10.34
CA GLY A 20 -41.20 9.92 -11.61
C GLY A 20 -39.66 10.01 -11.58
N ARG A 21 -39.05 10.29 -10.43
CA ARG A 21 -37.60 10.53 -10.30
C ARG A 21 -36.85 9.55 -9.40
N ASP A 22 -37.47 8.47 -8.97
CA ASP A 22 -36.74 7.28 -8.53
C ASP A 22 -36.16 6.59 -9.76
N LYS A 23 -35.16 7.23 -10.37
CA LYS A 23 -34.19 6.52 -11.18
C LYS A 23 -33.59 5.49 -10.24
N LYS A 24 -33.84 4.20 -10.49
CA LYS A 24 -33.04 3.11 -9.94
C LYS A 24 -31.58 3.50 -10.14
N VAL A 25 -30.93 3.97 -9.08
CA VAL A 25 -29.49 4.13 -9.03
C VAL A 25 -28.97 2.72 -9.24
N LYS A 26 -28.22 2.51 -10.34
CA LYS A 26 -27.51 1.24 -10.53
C LYS A 26 -26.72 1.01 -9.25
N PRO A 27 -26.71 -0.22 -8.68
CA PRO A 27 -25.84 -0.48 -7.54
C PRO A 27 -24.44 -0.01 -7.94
N GLU A 28 -23.91 0.96 -7.19
CA GLU A 28 -22.53 1.38 -7.36
C GLU A 28 -21.71 0.11 -7.19
N GLY A 29 -21.01 -0.30 -8.26
CA GLY A 29 -20.02 -1.35 -8.15
C GLY A 29 -19.02 -0.96 -7.07
N GLU A 30 -18.39 -1.95 -6.43
CA GLU A 30 -17.40 -1.69 -5.39
C GLU A 30 -16.43 -0.59 -5.86
N PRO A 31 -16.18 0.43 -5.01
CA PRO A 31 -15.32 1.54 -5.38
C PRO A 31 -13.96 1.00 -5.80
N THR A 32 -13.67 1.08 -7.10
CA THR A 32 -12.38 0.65 -7.64
C THR A 32 -11.36 1.73 -7.28
N ILE A 33 -10.55 1.45 -6.26
CA ILE A 33 -9.44 2.33 -5.88
C ILE A 33 -8.51 2.47 -7.09
N ALA A 34 -8.20 3.70 -7.48
CA ALA A 34 -7.28 3.94 -8.59
C ALA A 34 -5.92 3.30 -8.30
N HIS A 35 -5.30 2.65 -9.30
CA HIS A 35 -4.07 1.86 -9.12
C HIS A 35 -2.93 2.63 -8.45
N HIS A 36 -2.76 3.91 -8.74
CA HIS A 36 -1.72 4.73 -8.09
C HIS A 36 -1.95 4.91 -6.58
N LEU A 37 -3.19 4.78 -6.09
CA LEU A 37 -3.55 4.87 -4.67
C LEU A 37 -3.27 3.56 -3.91
N THR A 38 -3.04 2.45 -4.63
CA THR A 38 -2.66 1.16 -4.01
C THR A 38 -1.15 1.07 -3.77
N LEU A 39 -0.36 1.91 -4.43
CA LEU A 39 1.09 1.97 -4.31
C LEU A 39 1.51 2.79 -3.08
N LYS A 40 1.68 2.12 -1.93
CA LYS A 40 2.13 2.76 -0.68
C LYS A 40 3.61 2.53 -0.43
N ILE A 41 4.26 3.47 0.26
CA ILE A 41 5.64 3.30 0.72
C ILE A 41 5.75 2.01 1.55
N GLY A 42 6.80 1.24 1.32
CA GLY A 42 7.03 -0.06 1.94
C GLY A 42 6.22 -1.21 1.33
N SER A 43 5.23 -0.96 0.46
CA SER A 43 4.50 -2.04 -0.20
C SER A 43 5.40 -2.90 -1.07
N LEU A 44 5.09 -4.19 -1.10
CA LEU A 44 5.72 -5.15 -1.97
C LEU A 44 5.08 -5.08 -3.36
N VAL A 45 5.91 -5.04 -4.39
CA VAL A 45 5.46 -4.98 -5.79
C VAL A 45 6.25 -5.95 -6.65
N GLU A 46 5.58 -6.51 -7.65
CA GLU A 46 6.21 -7.20 -8.77
C GLU A 46 6.34 -6.23 -9.95
N VAL A 47 7.50 -6.26 -10.62
CA VAL A 47 7.82 -5.38 -11.74
C VAL A 47 7.58 -6.09 -13.07
N TYR A 48 6.81 -5.47 -13.95
CA TYR A 48 6.67 -5.87 -15.36
C TYR A 48 7.44 -4.89 -16.27
N ALA A 49 8.61 -5.31 -16.72
CA ALA A 49 9.51 -4.53 -17.57
C ALA A 49 10.23 -5.46 -18.56
N PRO A 50 9.55 -5.95 -19.63
CA PRO A 50 10.06 -6.99 -20.51
C PRO A 50 11.36 -6.61 -21.25
N ASP A 51 11.65 -5.32 -21.36
CA ASP A 51 12.88 -4.74 -21.89
C ASP A 51 14.05 -4.74 -20.89
N ARG A 52 13.80 -5.08 -19.63
CA ARG A 52 14.76 -5.04 -18.52
C ARG A 52 14.85 -6.40 -17.83
N PRO A 53 15.71 -7.31 -18.31
CA PRO A 53 15.84 -8.65 -17.74
C PRO A 53 16.36 -8.65 -16.29
N ASP A 54 17.02 -7.57 -15.87
CA ASP A 54 17.48 -7.35 -14.50
C ASP A 54 16.33 -7.09 -13.50
N ALA A 55 15.15 -6.69 -13.99
CA ALA A 55 14.02 -6.24 -13.18
C ALA A 55 12.70 -6.99 -13.47
N ASN A 56 12.49 -7.49 -14.69
CA ASN A 56 11.23 -8.11 -15.09
C ASN A 56 10.87 -9.35 -14.25
N GLY A 57 9.62 -9.41 -13.76
CA GLY A 57 9.10 -10.49 -12.92
C GLY A 57 9.70 -10.52 -11.51
N ARG A 58 10.44 -9.48 -11.10
CA ARG A 58 11.11 -9.46 -9.80
C ARG A 58 10.35 -8.60 -8.81
N LEU A 59 10.47 -8.99 -7.55
CA LEU A 59 9.90 -8.27 -6.42
C LEU A 59 10.78 -7.09 -6.01
N GLY A 60 10.13 -6.04 -5.51
CA GLY A 60 10.77 -4.87 -4.92
C GLY A 60 9.89 -4.18 -3.89
N ARG A 61 10.48 -3.23 -3.17
CA ARG A 61 9.79 -2.42 -2.14
C ARG A 61 9.63 -0.99 -2.60
N ILE A 62 8.42 -0.44 -2.51
CA ILE A 62 8.17 0.96 -2.88
C ILE A 62 8.90 1.89 -1.90
N GLN A 63 9.76 2.75 -2.43
CA GLN A 63 10.42 3.82 -1.69
C GLN A 63 9.57 5.09 -1.66
N SER A 64 9.00 5.45 -2.82
CA SER A 64 8.11 6.60 -2.96
C SER A 64 7.18 6.41 -4.16
N ALA A 65 6.00 7.03 -4.08
CA ALA A 65 5.03 7.08 -5.17
C ALA A 65 4.84 8.55 -5.57
N GLY A 66 5.23 8.89 -6.80
CA GLY A 66 4.93 10.16 -7.44
C GLY A 66 3.66 10.09 -8.28
N GLU A 67 3.35 11.18 -9.01
CA GLU A 67 2.09 11.32 -9.76
C GLU A 67 1.90 10.25 -10.85
N LYS A 68 2.98 9.86 -11.54
CA LYS A 68 2.94 8.91 -12.69
C LYS A 68 3.87 7.71 -12.56
N THR A 69 4.79 7.79 -11.61
CA THR A 69 5.87 6.82 -11.42
C THR A 69 6.04 6.52 -9.95
N ALA A 70 6.64 5.38 -9.64
CA ALA A 70 7.09 5.05 -8.29
C ALA A 70 8.55 4.62 -8.33
N ALA A 71 9.28 4.96 -7.28
CA ALA A 71 10.63 4.51 -7.05
C ALA A 71 10.58 3.23 -6.21
N VAL A 72 11.29 2.20 -6.65
CA VAL A 72 11.25 0.84 -6.10
C VAL A 72 12.67 0.38 -5.80
N TRP A 73 12.91 -0.02 -4.56
CA TRP A 73 14.12 -0.71 -4.14
C TRP A 73 14.11 -2.13 -4.68
N MET A 74 15.16 -2.52 -5.39
CA MET A 74 15.33 -3.88 -5.88
C MET A 74 16.77 -4.35 -5.62
N ARG A 75 16.91 -5.59 -5.14
CA ARG A 75 18.22 -6.22 -5.02
C ARG A 75 18.74 -6.59 -6.40
N HIS A 76 19.97 -6.25 -6.73
CA HIS A 76 20.67 -6.79 -7.89
C HIS A 76 21.31 -8.13 -7.48
N VAL A 77 20.87 -9.25 -8.06
CA VAL A 77 21.31 -10.59 -7.63
C VAL A 77 22.83 -10.79 -7.76
N PRO A 78 23.49 -10.39 -8.85
CA PRO A 78 24.91 -10.64 -9.03
C PRO A 78 25.81 -9.94 -8.01
N THR A 79 25.48 -8.72 -7.61
CA THR A 79 26.30 -7.89 -6.69
C THR A 79 25.74 -7.81 -5.29
N LEU A 80 24.54 -8.35 -5.06
CA LEU A 80 23.75 -8.24 -3.83
C LEU A 80 23.45 -6.80 -3.39
N THR A 81 23.69 -5.80 -4.25
CA THR A 81 23.43 -4.39 -3.95
C THR A 81 21.96 -4.05 -4.09
N ILE A 82 21.45 -3.14 -3.27
CA ILE A 82 20.08 -2.61 -3.40
C ILE A 82 20.15 -1.36 -4.27
N ASN A 83 19.43 -1.37 -5.39
CA ASN A 83 19.36 -0.27 -6.33
C ASN A 83 17.96 0.35 -6.31
N LEU A 84 17.89 1.67 -6.51
CA LEU A 84 16.63 2.37 -6.70
C LEU A 84 16.31 2.43 -8.19
N HIS A 85 15.14 1.92 -8.58
CA HIS A 85 14.65 2.00 -9.94
C HIS A 85 13.33 2.77 -9.99
N THR A 86 13.14 3.54 -11.06
CA THR A 86 11.87 4.25 -11.29
C THR A 86 11.06 3.50 -12.34
N PHE A 87 9.80 3.22 -12.03
CA PHE A 87 8.87 2.57 -12.93
C PHE A 87 7.58 3.38 -13.06
N LYS A 88 6.92 3.27 -14.23
CA LYS A 88 5.54 3.73 -14.39
C LYS A 88 4.62 2.88 -13.52
N HIS A 89 3.54 3.45 -13.00
CA HIS A 89 2.59 2.67 -12.18
C HIS A 89 2.02 1.45 -12.92
N SER A 90 1.84 1.56 -14.25
CA SER A 90 1.38 0.45 -15.10
C SER A 90 2.34 -0.74 -15.18
N ALA A 91 3.60 -0.55 -14.79
CA ALA A 91 4.63 -1.58 -14.75
C ALA A 91 4.74 -2.24 -13.37
N LEU A 92 3.90 -1.86 -12.40
CA LEU A 92 3.96 -2.33 -11.02
C LEU A 92 2.65 -2.99 -10.64
N THR A 93 2.75 -4.20 -10.09
CA THR A 93 1.62 -4.92 -9.50
C THR A 93 1.86 -5.06 -8.01
N VAL A 94 0.93 -4.58 -7.19
CA VAL A 94 1.02 -4.77 -5.73
C VAL A 94 0.84 -6.24 -5.40
N VAL A 95 1.77 -6.76 -4.59
CA VAL A 95 1.76 -8.14 -4.13
C VAL A 95 1.40 -8.14 -2.64
N PRO A 96 0.41 -8.94 -2.20
CA PRO A 96 0.09 -9.09 -0.78
C PRO A 96 1.29 -9.61 -0.02
N LEU A 97 1.61 -9.01 1.13
CA LEU A 97 2.75 -9.44 1.95
C LEU A 97 2.53 -10.87 2.47
N GLU A 98 1.28 -11.31 2.60
CA GLU A 98 0.85 -12.65 2.98
C GLU A 98 1.33 -13.72 2.01
N SER A 99 1.56 -13.37 0.74
CA SER A 99 2.12 -14.29 -0.26
C SER A 99 3.62 -14.51 -0.11
N GLN A 100 4.29 -13.73 0.74
CA GLN A 100 5.74 -13.77 0.96
C GLN A 100 6.05 -13.86 2.46
N PRO A 101 5.99 -15.07 3.05
CA PRO A 101 6.07 -15.26 4.49
C PRO A 101 7.41 -14.78 5.07
N GLU A 102 8.52 -15.01 4.38
CA GLU A 102 9.85 -14.56 4.81
C GLU A 102 9.91 -13.03 4.92
N THR A 103 9.38 -12.32 3.93
CA THR A 103 9.38 -10.86 3.95
C THR A 103 8.40 -10.30 4.98
N ARG A 104 7.30 -11.00 5.24
CA ARG A 104 6.38 -10.67 6.32
C ARG A 104 7.05 -10.80 7.69
N GLU A 105 7.70 -11.93 7.94
CA GLU A 105 8.40 -12.19 9.19
C GLU A 105 9.48 -11.12 9.45
N LEU A 106 10.23 -10.75 8.41
CA LEU A 106 11.20 -9.66 8.48
C LEU A 106 10.55 -8.34 8.91
N CYS A 107 9.45 -7.93 8.25
CA CYS A 107 8.72 -6.72 8.63
C CYS A 107 8.22 -6.78 10.08
N ASP A 108 7.71 -7.93 10.51
CA ASP A 108 7.22 -8.11 11.88
C ASP A 108 8.35 -8.02 12.90
N ARG A 109 9.53 -8.59 12.61
CA ARG A 109 10.75 -8.49 13.44
C ARG A 109 11.22 -7.05 13.58
N ILE A 110 11.40 -6.34 12.45
CA ILE A 110 11.81 -4.94 12.42
C ILE A 110 10.78 -4.05 13.14
N ALA A 111 9.49 -4.27 12.93
CA ALA A 111 8.44 -3.51 13.59
C ALA A 111 8.44 -3.69 15.11
N ARG A 112 8.79 -4.89 15.62
CA ARG A 112 8.97 -5.11 17.08
C ARG A 112 10.11 -4.27 17.62
N LEU A 113 11.25 -4.24 16.92
CA LEU A 113 12.40 -3.44 17.32
C LEU A 113 12.08 -1.94 17.34
N HIS A 114 11.44 -1.40 16.30
CA HIS A 114 11.02 0.01 16.27
C HIS A 114 10.06 0.38 17.42
N LYS A 115 9.23 -0.58 17.89
CA LYS A 115 8.32 -0.35 19.02
C LYS A 115 9.02 -0.26 20.38
N LEU A 116 10.23 -0.78 20.53
CA LEU A 116 10.98 -0.69 21.79
C LEU A 116 11.40 0.74 22.12
N GLY A 117 11.66 1.57 21.10
CA GLY A 117 11.92 3.00 21.24
C GLY A 117 13.27 3.38 21.87
N ASN A 118 14.15 2.41 22.13
CA ASN A 118 15.47 2.58 22.74
C ASN A 118 16.63 2.16 21.81
N LEU A 119 16.37 2.07 20.51
CA LEU A 119 17.38 1.76 19.50
C LEU A 119 18.35 2.93 19.34
N ASP A 120 19.63 2.62 19.17
CA ASP A 120 20.62 3.63 18.82
C ASP A 120 20.47 4.10 17.36
N PRO A 121 20.98 5.29 16.98
CA PRO A 121 20.82 5.81 15.62
C PRO A 121 21.40 4.92 14.52
N PHE A 122 22.45 4.13 14.81
CA PHE A 122 23.04 3.21 13.84
C PHE A 122 22.17 1.97 13.68
N GLU A 123 21.61 1.43 14.76
CA GLU A 123 20.63 0.34 14.70
C GLU A 123 19.43 0.72 13.86
N ILE A 124 18.89 1.92 14.05
CA ILE A 124 17.77 2.44 13.25
C ILE A 124 18.13 2.45 11.76
N GLU A 125 19.33 2.92 11.39
CA GLU A 125 19.72 2.93 9.97
C GLU A 125 19.92 1.52 9.40
N ILE A 126 20.47 0.59 10.19
CA ILE A 126 20.55 -0.81 9.79
C ILE A 126 19.15 -1.37 9.54
N LEU A 127 18.22 -1.18 10.46
CA LEU A 127 16.84 -1.67 10.29
C LEU A 127 16.15 -1.03 9.08
N ASN A 128 16.35 0.27 8.85
CA ASN A 128 15.86 0.97 7.67
C ASN A 128 16.46 0.41 6.38
N LEU A 129 17.70 -0.07 6.38
CA LEU A 129 18.33 -0.71 5.23
C LEU A 129 17.74 -2.10 4.99
N LEU A 130 17.56 -2.89 6.06
CA LEU A 130 16.99 -4.23 6.00
C LEU A 130 15.54 -4.22 5.49
N GLU A 131 14.72 -3.25 5.91
CA GLU A 131 13.33 -3.11 5.48
C GLU A 131 13.17 -2.86 3.97
N ARG A 132 14.21 -2.33 3.31
CA ARG A 132 14.21 -2.11 1.84
C ARG A 132 14.30 -3.41 1.05
N THR A 133 14.71 -4.50 1.70
CA THR A 133 14.96 -5.78 1.05
C THR A 133 13.69 -6.61 0.93
N THR A 134 13.67 -7.49 -0.07
CA THR A 134 12.62 -8.54 -0.19
C THR A 134 13.03 -9.86 0.45
N GLY A 135 14.28 -9.96 0.93
CA GLY A 135 14.85 -11.10 1.63
C GLY A 135 16.26 -10.78 2.09
N LEU A 136 16.74 -11.41 3.17
CA LEU A 136 18.06 -11.14 3.74
C LEU A 136 19.12 -12.11 3.23
N THR A 137 20.34 -11.60 3.08
CA THR A 137 21.56 -12.41 3.01
C THR A 137 21.90 -12.94 4.41
N PRO A 138 22.73 -13.99 4.52
CA PRO A 138 23.17 -14.49 5.82
C PRO A 138 23.80 -13.42 6.71
N THR A 139 24.57 -12.50 6.12
CA THR A 139 25.21 -11.41 6.87
C THR A 139 24.20 -10.37 7.36
N GLU A 140 23.22 -10.00 6.53
CA GLU A 140 22.15 -9.08 6.94
C GLU A 140 21.28 -9.69 8.06
N LEU A 141 21.03 -11.00 8.00
CA LEU A 141 20.32 -11.71 9.05
C LEU A 141 21.09 -11.68 10.37
N GLN A 142 22.42 -11.89 10.33
CA GLN A 142 23.26 -11.77 11.52
C GLN A 142 23.20 -10.37 12.15
N TYR A 143 23.16 -9.31 11.34
CA TYR A 143 22.98 -7.95 11.87
C TYR A 143 21.63 -7.80 12.58
N LEU A 144 20.55 -8.30 11.99
CA LEU A 144 19.23 -8.27 12.62
C LEU A 144 19.23 -9.02 13.96
N GLU A 145 19.77 -10.24 13.98
CA GLU A 145 19.87 -11.07 15.18
C GLU A 145 20.73 -10.42 16.27
N GLN A 146 21.81 -9.74 15.91
CA GLN A 146 22.65 -9.02 16.87
C GLN A 146 21.91 -7.86 17.55
N ILE A 147 21.09 -7.13 16.79
CA ILE A 147 20.25 -6.06 17.33
C ILE A 147 19.17 -6.66 18.24
N GLU A 148 18.48 -7.72 17.79
CA GLU A 148 17.47 -8.43 18.61
C GLU A 148 18.06 -8.94 19.93
N ASN A 149 19.21 -9.59 19.89
CA ASN A 149 19.91 -10.10 21.08
C ASN A 149 20.29 -8.98 22.06
N ARG A 150 20.74 -7.82 21.56
CA ARG A 150 21.07 -6.67 22.41
C ARG A 150 19.86 -6.15 23.17
N HIS A 151 18.70 -6.20 22.54
CA HIS A 151 17.42 -5.76 23.10
C HIS A 151 16.61 -6.91 23.73
N LYS A 152 17.19 -8.11 23.84
CA LYS A 152 16.60 -9.32 24.45
C LYS A 152 15.26 -9.73 23.83
N LEU A 153 15.14 -9.59 22.52
CA LEU A 153 14.06 -10.19 21.75
C LEU A 153 14.51 -11.60 21.34
N ASP A 154 14.01 -12.62 22.03
CA ASP A 154 14.11 -14.03 21.61
C ASP A 154 13.03 -14.38 20.58
#